data_AF-A0A7Y5V3W1-F1
#
_entry.id   AF-A0A7Y5V3W1-F1
#
_cell.length_a   1.000
_cell.length_b   1.000
_cell.length_c   1.000
_cell.angle_alpha   90.00
_cell.angle_beta   90.00
_cell.angle_gamma   90.00
#
_symmetry.space_group_name_H-M   'P 1'
#
loop_
_entity.id
_entity.type
_entity.pdbx_description
1 polymer ?
#
loop_
_entity_poly.entity_id
_entity_poly.type
_entity_poly.pdbx_seq_one_letter_code
_entity_poly.pdbx_strand_id
1 'polypeptide(L)'
;MQRYALLAVVLVSAPLAGQSLPPVRPVGPTVARSTEPMGSVSQVLSLPGGRVLINDILRRRVLLTDSSFTVLAVVADSTSSTANAYGGRSGGLLPYRGDSALFVDPSSMSMLVIDPAGQIRRVMSAPRPQDVNNLIGGPNGNPGFDARGRLVYRAQPAFRMAAPRGGGTPVLPEFPDSAPVVRFDLATRSLDTAGFFRINRPNMTVTQLPNGGMSVTSKINPIPTVDDWALLADGTIAFVRGSDYRIDWVRPDGTRESGPKIPYEWQRLDDDGKAALLDSAMKAMEQQREMAMRGGGPGGAPTMVMMGPGGAAGVEMMVRGGVAGGRDPWFGPRWEIRSLPEMDRAMEEMRRRMAE
;
A
#
# COMPACT_ATOMS: atom_id res chain seq x y z
N MET A 1 -70.52 -11.07 21.94
CA MET A 1 -69.66 -12.05 21.24
C MET A 1 -68.82 -11.31 20.20
N GLN A 2 -67.58 -10.96 20.51
CA GLN A 2 -66.64 -10.36 19.55
C GLN A 2 -65.82 -11.48 18.91
N ARG A 3 -65.87 -11.58 17.57
CA ARG A 3 -65.06 -12.51 16.78
C ARG A 3 -63.77 -11.80 16.37
N TYR A 4 -62.64 -12.28 16.85
CA TYR A 4 -61.32 -11.84 16.39
C TYR A 4 -60.95 -12.61 15.11
N ALA A 5 -60.61 -11.88 14.04
CA ALA A 5 -60.05 -12.44 12.82
C ALA A 5 -58.52 -12.48 12.94
N LEU A 6 -57.92 -13.66 12.85
CA LEU A 6 -56.47 -13.83 12.71
C LEU A 6 -56.06 -13.58 11.25
N LEU A 7 -55.20 -12.59 11.02
CA LEU A 7 -54.48 -12.43 9.75
C LEU A 7 -53.21 -13.30 9.81
N ALA A 8 -53.13 -14.31 8.94
CA ALA A 8 -51.91 -15.07 8.71
C ALA A 8 -51.02 -14.29 7.73
N VAL A 9 -49.85 -13.86 8.20
CA VAL A 9 -48.80 -13.28 7.34
C VAL A 9 -48.06 -14.44 6.67
N VAL A 10 -48.25 -14.61 5.37
CA VAL A 10 -47.47 -15.53 4.54
C VAL A 10 -46.14 -14.85 4.23
N LEU A 11 -45.05 -15.33 4.84
CA LEU A 11 -43.69 -14.98 4.44
C LEU A 11 -43.36 -15.71 3.13
N VAL A 12 -43.35 -14.97 2.02
CA VAL A 12 -42.83 -15.48 0.75
C VAL A 12 -41.30 -15.50 0.83
N SER A 13 -40.73 -16.68 1.01
CA SER A 13 -39.29 -16.89 0.82
C SER A 13 -38.98 -16.83 -0.66
N ALA A 14 -38.53 -15.67 -1.15
CA ALA A 14 -37.92 -15.59 -2.47
C ALA A 14 -36.59 -16.36 -2.45
N PRO A 15 -36.33 -17.27 -3.41
CA PRO A 15 -35.01 -17.87 -3.53
C PRO A 15 -34.00 -16.76 -3.80
N LEU A 16 -32.97 -16.67 -2.96
CA LEU A 16 -31.77 -15.91 -3.27
C LEU A 16 -31.16 -16.53 -4.52
N ALA A 17 -31.45 -15.95 -5.69
CA ALA A 17 -30.69 -16.26 -6.88
C ALA A 17 -29.23 -15.92 -6.56
N GLY A 18 -28.41 -16.95 -6.38
CA GLY A 18 -26.96 -16.78 -6.27
C GLY A 18 -26.53 -15.99 -7.49
N GLN A 19 -25.98 -14.79 -7.28
CA GLN A 19 -25.47 -13.97 -8.35
C GLN A 19 -24.48 -14.83 -9.14
N SER A 20 -24.74 -15.04 -10.44
CA SER A 20 -23.80 -15.76 -11.29
C SER A 20 -22.46 -15.02 -11.20
N LEU A 21 -21.40 -15.75 -10.84
CA LEU A 21 -20.06 -15.17 -10.84
C LEU A 21 -19.81 -14.48 -12.20
N PRO A 22 -19.12 -13.32 -12.22
CA PRO A 22 -18.77 -12.68 -13.47
C PRO A 22 -18.10 -13.69 -14.41
N PRO A 23 -18.43 -13.67 -15.73
CA PRO A 23 -17.83 -14.60 -16.67
C PRO A 23 -16.30 -14.57 -16.58
N VAL A 24 -15.68 -15.73 -16.38
CA VAL A 24 -14.22 -15.84 -16.37
C VAL A 24 -13.72 -15.53 -17.78
N ARG A 25 -12.93 -14.47 -17.90
CA ARG A 25 -12.29 -14.09 -19.16
C ARG A 25 -10.88 -14.70 -19.19
N PRO A 26 -10.61 -15.74 -20.01
CA PRO A 26 -9.28 -16.30 -20.11
C PRO A 26 -8.31 -15.25 -20.66
N VAL A 27 -7.11 -15.20 -20.08
CA VAL A 27 -6.00 -14.45 -20.67
C VAL A 27 -5.48 -15.26 -21.85
N GLY A 28 -5.30 -14.61 -23.01
CA GLY A 28 -4.74 -15.25 -24.20
C GLY A 28 -3.29 -15.70 -23.99
N PRO A 29 -2.68 -16.40 -24.97
CA PRO A 29 -1.28 -16.79 -24.88
C PRO A 29 -0.37 -15.56 -24.81
N THR A 30 0.82 -15.73 -24.24
CA THR A 30 1.88 -14.72 -24.29
C THR A 30 2.27 -14.46 -25.75
N VAL A 31 1.98 -13.25 -26.25
CA VAL A 31 2.28 -12.86 -27.63
C VAL A 31 3.61 -12.13 -27.79
N ALA A 32 4.19 -11.63 -26.70
CA ALA A 32 5.47 -10.94 -26.68
C ALA A 32 6.15 -11.05 -25.30
N ARG A 33 7.47 -10.97 -25.27
CA ARG A 33 8.26 -10.97 -24.04
C ARG A 33 9.44 -10.02 -24.20
N SER A 34 9.58 -9.08 -23.25
CA SER A 34 10.76 -8.21 -23.17
C SER A 34 12.03 -9.03 -22.97
N THR A 35 13.08 -8.72 -23.74
CA THR A 35 14.45 -9.19 -23.49
C THR A 35 15.21 -8.25 -22.56
N GLU A 36 14.76 -7.00 -22.42
CA GLU A 36 15.32 -6.05 -21.46
C GLU A 36 15.09 -6.59 -20.04
N PRO A 37 16.15 -6.75 -19.22
CA PRO A 37 16.00 -7.17 -17.84
C PRO A 37 15.18 -6.13 -17.08
N MET A 38 14.23 -6.57 -16.24
CA MET A 38 13.49 -5.68 -15.32
C MET A 38 13.92 -5.92 -13.87
N GLY A 39 14.00 -4.86 -13.07
CA GLY A 39 14.29 -4.97 -11.63
C GLY A 39 13.01 -5.26 -10.87
N SER A 40 12.01 -4.40 -11.05
CA SER A 40 10.64 -4.64 -10.59
C SER A 40 9.70 -3.74 -11.39
N VAL A 41 8.75 -4.32 -12.10
CA VAL A 41 7.75 -3.56 -12.85
C VAL A 41 6.62 -3.20 -11.90
N SER A 42 6.49 -1.91 -11.60
CA SER A 42 5.45 -1.41 -10.69
C SER A 42 4.17 -1.01 -11.40
N GLN A 43 4.28 -0.52 -12.64
CA GLN A 43 3.17 -0.05 -13.47
C GLN A 43 3.53 -0.21 -14.96
N VAL A 44 2.50 -0.50 -15.76
CA VAL A 44 2.56 -0.59 -17.22
C VAL A 44 1.38 0.20 -17.79
N LEU A 45 1.65 1.11 -18.72
CA LEU A 45 0.62 1.94 -19.35
C LEU A 45 0.69 1.76 -20.86
N SER A 46 -0.41 1.28 -21.46
CA SER A 46 -0.58 1.27 -22.91
C SER A 46 -0.88 2.67 -23.42
N LEU A 47 -0.22 3.03 -24.52
CA LEU A 47 -0.39 4.29 -25.24
C LEU A 47 -0.91 4.01 -26.66
N PRO A 48 -1.49 5.00 -27.35
CA PRO A 48 -1.89 4.85 -28.74
C PRO A 48 -0.74 4.39 -29.66
N GLY A 49 -1.10 3.67 -30.73
CA GLY A 49 -0.12 3.15 -31.69
C GLY A 49 0.67 1.94 -31.18
N GLY A 50 0.18 1.24 -30.14
CA GLY A 50 0.79 0.01 -29.62
C GLY A 50 2.03 0.26 -28.76
N ARG A 51 2.26 1.49 -28.33
CA ARG A 51 3.37 1.83 -27.44
C ARG A 51 3.03 1.52 -25.98
N VAL A 52 4.05 1.30 -25.17
CA VAL A 52 3.88 0.95 -23.76
C VAL A 52 4.92 1.70 -22.93
N LEU A 53 4.47 2.38 -21.87
CA LEU A 53 5.34 2.90 -20.82
C LEU A 53 5.45 1.88 -19.69
N ILE A 54 6.67 1.63 -19.22
CA ILE A 54 6.98 0.67 -18.16
C ILE A 54 7.73 1.40 -17.06
N ASN A 55 7.23 1.33 -15.83
CA ASN A 55 7.92 1.86 -14.65
C ASN A 55 8.69 0.73 -13.95
N ASP A 56 10.00 0.65 -14.21
CA ASP A 56 10.94 -0.26 -13.55
C ASP A 56 11.47 0.39 -12.26
N ILE A 57 10.70 0.20 -11.18
CA ILE A 57 10.78 1.02 -9.97
C ILE A 57 12.08 0.82 -9.19
N LEU A 58 12.63 -0.40 -9.20
CA LEU A 58 13.88 -0.72 -8.50
C LEU A 58 15.11 -0.28 -9.29
N ARG A 59 15.06 -0.34 -10.63
CA ARG A 59 16.12 0.25 -11.48
C ARG A 59 15.97 1.76 -11.65
N ARG A 60 14.90 2.36 -11.13
CA ARG A 60 14.62 3.80 -11.19
C ARG A 60 14.68 4.32 -12.62
N ARG A 61 13.84 3.74 -13.48
CA ARG A 61 13.71 4.17 -14.87
C ARG A 61 12.30 3.99 -15.41
N VAL A 62 11.92 4.85 -16.34
CA VAL A 62 10.71 4.70 -17.15
C VAL A 62 11.14 4.40 -18.58
N LEU A 63 10.67 3.29 -19.13
CA LEU A 63 10.96 2.86 -20.48
C LEU A 63 9.73 3.07 -21.37
N LEU A 64 9.95 3.54 -22.60
CA LEU A 64 8.98 3.50 -23.67
C LEU A 64 9.33 2.33 -24.59
N THR A 65 8.38 1.44 -24.84
CA THR A 65 8.52 0.30 -25.75
C THR A 65 7.44 0.30 -26.81
N ASP A 66 7.61 -0.52 -27.85
CA ASP A 66 6.52 -0.93 -28.74
C ASP A 66 5.73 -2.13 -28.14
N SER A 67 4.78 -2.67 -28.92
CA SER A 67 3.93 -3.79 -28.52
C SER A 67 4.66 -5.13 -28.46
N SER A 68 5.87 -5.20 -29.03
CA SER A 68 6.78 -6.35 -28.92
C SER A 68 7.73 -6.24 -27.72
N PHE A 69 7.61 -5.15 -26.94
CA PHE A 69 8.52 -4.76 -25.86
C PHE A 69 9.94 -4.39 -26.30
N THR A 70 10.14 -4.02 -27.57
CA THR A 70 11.40 -3.41 -28.00
C THR A 70 11.50 -2.01 -27.40
N VAL A 71 12.58 -1.71 -26.69
CA VAL A 71 12.81 -0.40 -26.07
C VAL A 71 13.02 0.65 -27.17
N LEU A 72 12.11 1.62 -27.22
CA LEU A 72 12.17 2.76 -28.13
C LEU A 72 12.89 3.96 -27.51
N ALA A 73 12.73 4.15 -26.19
CA ALA A 73 13.40 5.22 -25.44
C ALA A 73 13.48 4.91 -23.95
N VAL A 74 14.48 5.50 -23.29
CA VAL A 74 14.52 5.66 -21.83
C VAL A 74 13.96 7.05 -21.52
N VAL A 75 12.72 7.10 -21.02
CA VAL A 75 12.00 8.35 -20.74
C VAL A 75 12.55 9.04 -19.50
N ALA A 76 12.89 8.25 -18.48
CA ALA A 76 13.55 8.72 -17.28
C ALA A 76 14.51 7.66 -16.75
N ASP A 77 15.62 8.07 -16.12
CA ASP A 77 16.62 7.17 -15.52
C ASP A 77 17.24 7.72 -14.23
N SER A 78 18.07 6.93 -13.55
CA SER A 78 18.64 7.30 -12.26
C SER A 78 19.76 8.36 -12.32
N THR A 79 20.10 8.88 -13.50
CA THR A 79 21.14 9.89 -13.65
C THR A 79 20.63 11.21 -13.08
N SER A 80 21.27 11.66 -11.99
CA SER A 80 20.90 12.90 -11.34
C SER A 80 21.13 14.12 -12.24
N SER A 81 20.40 15.20 -11.98
CA SER A 81 20.64 16.53 -12.59
C SER A 81 20.31 16.66 -14.08
N THR A 82 19.54 15.73 -14.66
CA THR A 82 18.94 15.88 -15.99
C THR A 82 17.46 16.26 -15.89
N ALA A 83 16.89 16.78 -16.97
CA ALA A 83 15.45 17.03 -17.08
C ALA A 83 14.61 15.72 -17.02
N ASN A 84 15.26 14.57 -17.21
CA ASN A 84 14.65 13.24 -17.27
C ASN A 84 15.06 12.37 -16.06
N ALA A 85 15.50 12.98 -14.96
CA ALA A 85 15.94 12.22 -13.80
C ALA A 85 14.73 11.54 -13.11
N TYR A 86 14.80 10.22 -13.01
CA TYR A 86 14.01 9.42 -12.07
C TYR A 86 14.57 9.72 -10.68
N GLY A 87 13.78 10.42 -9.85
CA GLY A 87 14.21 10.93 -8.55
C GLY A 87 14.80 9.87 -7.62
N GLY A 88 15.37 10.34 -6.49
CA GLY A 88 16.04 9.46 -5.52
C GLY A 88 15.12 8.46 -4.80
N ARG A 89 13.80 8.53 -5.04
CA ARG A 89 12.76 7.69 -4.45
C ARG A 89 11.96 6.97 -5.53
N SER A 90 11.27 5.91 -5.16
CA SER A 90 10.29 5.24 -6.02
C SER A 90 9.26 6.24 -6.56
N GLY A 91 9.09 6.30 -7.88
CA GLY A 91 8.09 7.14 -8.55
C GLY A 91 6.86 6.34 -9.00
N GLY A 92 5.77 7.05 -9.25
CA GLY A 92 4.51 6.48 -9.76
C GLY A 92 4.31 6.76 -11.24
N LEU A 93 3.64 5.86 -11.96
CA LEU A 93 3.22 6.08 -13.34
C LEU A 93 1.71 5.89 -13.44
N LEU A 94 1.00 6.86 -13.99
CA LEU A 94 -0.45 6.81 -14.17
C LEU A 94 -0.88 7.42 -15.51
N PRO A 95 -2.01 6.98 -16.09
CA PRO A 95 -2.58 7.61 -17.27
C PRO A 95 -2.91 9.09 -17.02
N TYR A 96 -2.78 9.90 -18.06
CA TYR A 96 -3.18 11.30 -18.05
C TYR A 96 -3.92 11.67 -19.33
N ARG A 97 -4.60 12.82 -19.30
CA ARG A 97 -5.50 13.32 -20.36
C ARG A 97 -5.08 12.91 -21.78
N GLY A 98 -6.05 12.40 -22.53
CA GLY A 98 -5.83 11.95 -23.91
C GLY A 98 -4.90 10.76 -23.96
N ASP A 99 -3.73 10.95 -24.56
CA ASP A 99 -2.72 9.95 -24.85
C ASP A 99 -1.43 10.13 -24.03
N SER A 100 -1.46 11.01 -23.02
CA SER A 100 -0.32 11.32 -22.18
C SER A 100 -0.28 10.48 -20.91
N ALA A 101 0.85 10.53 -20.20
CA ALA A 101 1.03 9.92 -18.89
C ALA A 101 1.53 10.95 -17.87
N LEU A 102 1.35 10.66 -16.58
CA LEU A 102 2.04 11.34 -15.49
C LEU A 102 3.03 10.41 -14.83
N PHE A 103 4.26 10.89 -14.67
CA PHE A 103 5.22 10.30 -13.75
C PHE A 103 5.29 11.15 -12.47
N VAL A 104 4.94 10.56 -11.34
CA VAL A 104 5.00 11.21 -10.02
C VAL A 104 6.39 11.04 -9.44
N ASP A 105 7.06 12.14 -9.11
CA ASP A 105 8.33 12.14 -8.38
C ASP A 105 8.15 12.68 -6.95
N PRO A 106 8.14 11.80 -5.92
CA PRO A 106 8.09 12.20 -4.53
C PRO A 106 9.27 13.02 -4.03
N SER A 107 10.42 12.96 -4.73
CA SER A 107 11.65 13.66 -4.31
C SER A 107 11.53 15.16 -4.57
N SER A 108 10.96 15.52 -5.72
CA SER A 108 10.71 16.92 -6.10
C SER A 108 9.27 17.39 -5.80
N MET A 109 8.41 16.52 -5.27
CA MET A 109 6.98 16.78 -5.07
C MET A 109 6.28 17.25 -6.35
N SER A 110 6.66 16.65 -7.49
CA SER A 110 6.20 17.04 -8.82
C SER A 110 5.60 15.87 -9.59
N MET A 111 4.90 16.19 -10.67
CA MET A 111 4.39 15.23 -11.64
C MET A 111 4.81 15.68 -13.04
N LEU A 112 5.49 14.79 -13.78
CA LEU A 112 6.00 15.03 -15.12
C LEU A 112 4.99 14.51 -16.14
N VAL A 113 4.55 15.37 -17.06
CA VAL A 113 3.67 14.99 -18.18
C VAL A 113 4.53 14.41 -19.29
N ILE A 114 4.31 13.15 -19.61
CA ILE A 114 4.98 12.41 -20.67
C ILE A 114 4.01 12.30 -21.85
N ASP A 115 4.44 12.71 -23.04
CA ASP A 115 3.66 12.56 -24.28
C ASP A 115 3.79 11.13 -24.87
N PRO A 116 3.02 10.76 -25.91
CA PRO A 116 3.13 9.44 -26.55
C PRO A 116 4.49 9.12 -27.17
N ALA A 117 5.32 10.16 -27.40
CA ALA A 117 6.67 10.02 -27.88
C ALA A 117 7.70 9.81 -26.75
N GLY A 118 7.25 9.73 -25.49
CA GLY A 118 8.12 9.57 -24.33
C GLY A 118 8.84 10.86 -23.95
N GLN A 119 8.39 12.02 -24.43
CA GLN A 119 8.99 13.30 -24.12
C GLN A 119 8.28 13.95 -22.93
N ILE A 120 9.05 14.49 -21.99
CA ILE A 120 8.50 15.26 -20.88
C ILE A 120 8.13 16.65 -21.41
N ARG A 121 6.83 16.97 -21.44
CA ARG A 121 6.30 18.22 -22.00
C ARG A 121 6.00 19.28 -20.96
N ARG A 122 5.74 18.86 -19.72
CA ARG A 122 5.32 19.77 -18.65
C ARG A 122 5.64 19.17 -17.30
N VAL A 123 5.93 20.06 -16.34
CA VAL A 123 6.02 19.72 -14.92
C VAL A 123 4.84 20.36 -14.19
N MET A 124 4.20 19.59 -13.31
CA MET A 124 3.10 20.03 -12.46
C MET A 124 3.48 19.80 -10.99
N SER A 125 2.94 20.60 -10.08
CA SER A 125 3.07 20.34 -8.64
C SER A 125 2.14 19.20 -8.22
N ALA A 126 2.63 18.30 -7.36
CA ALA A 126 1.79 17.27 -6.75
C ALA A 126 0.60 17.90 -5.98
N PRO A 127 -0.53 17.18 -5.82
CA PRO A 127 -1.75 17.69 -5.19
C PRO A 127 -1.50 18.30 -3.81
N ARG A 128 -0.99 17.47 -2.88
CA ARG A 128 -0.61 17.83 -1.51
C ARG A 128 0.72 17.15 -1.18
N PRO A 129 1.69 17.85 -0.56
CA PRO A 129 2.96 17.27 -0.16
C PRO A 129 2.83 15.99 0.67
N GLN A 130 1.88 15.95 1.62
CA GLN A 130 1.67 14.77 2.45
C GLN A 130 1.18 13.54 1.69
N ASP A 131 0.54 13.70 0.53
CA ASP A 131 -0.07 12.58 -0.20
C ASP A 131 0.80 12.04 -1.34
N VAL A 132 1.93 12.67 -1.65
CA VAL A 132 2.67 12.36 -2.89
C VAL A 132 3.09 10.89 -2.98
N ASN A 133 3.41 10.25 -1.84
CA ASN A 133 3.74 8.82 -1.80
C ASN A 133 2.54 7.93 -2.11
N ASN A 134 1.32 8.38 -1.84
CA ASN A 134 0.09 7.63 -2.11
C ASN A 134 -0.24 7.60 -3.61
N LEU A 135 0.41 8.45 -4.41
CA LEU A 135 0.25 8.50 -5.87
C LEU A 135 1.21 7.55 -6.62
N ILE A 136 2.09 6.84 -5.90
CA ILE A 136 3.02 5.88 -6.51
C ILE A 136 2.29 4.66 -7.07
N GLY A 137 1.17 4.28 -6.45
CA GLY A 137 0.40 3.08 -6.77
C GLY A 137 0.67 1.90 -5.82
N GLY A 138 0.28 0.70 -6.24
CA GLY A 138 0.53 -0.55 -5.51
C GLY A 138 -0.24 -0.60 -4.18
N PRO A 139 0.43 -0.66 -3.02
CA PRO A 139 -0.17 -0.62 -1.68
C PRO A 139 -1.33 0.34 -1.42
N ASN A 140 -1.32 1.47 -2.12
CA ASN A 140 -2.25 2.57 -1.90
C ASN A 140 -3.46 2.53 -2.86
N GLY A 141 -3.56 1.48 -3.69
CA GLY A 141 -4.47 1.41 -4.82
C GLY A 141 -3.87 2.05 -6.07
N ASN A 142 -4.66 2.11 -7.15
CA ASN A 142 -4.23 2.68 -8.43
C ASN A 142 -4.85 4.08 -8.61
N PRO A 143 -4.07 5.16 -8.42
CA PRO A 143 -4.57 6.50 -8.68
C PRO A 143 -4.88 6.70 -10.16
N GLY A 144 -5.84 7.55 -10.48
CA GLY A 144 -6.24 7.83 -11.86
C GLY A 144 -7.08 9.08 -11.98
N PHE A 145 -7.62 9.35 -13.16
CA PHE A 145 -8.44 10.54 -13.40
C PHE A 145 -9.89 10.17 -13.67
N ASP A 146 -10.82 10.93 -13.11
CA ASP A 146 -12.22 10.83 -13.48
C ASP A 146 -12.51 11.56 -14.81
N ALA A 147 -13.73 11.39 -15.35
CA ALA A 147 -14.16 12.02 -16.60
C ALA A 147 -14.12 13.56 -16.58
N ARG A 148 -14.05 14.20 -15.40
CA ARG A 148 -13.89 15.66 -15.26
C ARG A 148 -12.42 16.08 -15.15
N GLY A 149 -11.49 15.14 -15.21
CA GLY A 149 -10.06 15.39 -15.11
C GLY A 149 -9.60 15.68 -13.68
N ARG A 150 -10.35 15.26 -12.66
CA ARG A 150 -9.91 15.29 -11.26
C ARG A 150 -9.11 14.04 -10.94
N LEU A 151 -8.00 14.20 -10.24
CA LEU A 151 -7.16 13.10 -9.80
C LEU A 151 -7.84 12.40 -8.62
N VAL A 152 -8.11 11.10 -8.76
CA VAL A 152 -8.71 10.24 -7.74
C VAL A 152 -7.63 9.36 -7.14
N TYR A 153 -7.51 9.38 -5.82
CA TYR A 153 -6.51 8.58 -5.10
C TYR A 153 -6.89 8.37 -3.63
N ARG A 154 -6.24 7.41 -2.97
CA ARG A 154 -6.30 7.22 -1.52
C ARG A 154 -5.44 8.28 -0.83
N ALA A 155 -6.05 9.23 -0.13
CA ALA A 155 -5.30 10.22 0.64
C ALA A 155 -4.74 9.62 1.95
N GLN A 156 -3.70 10.25 2.51
CA GLN A 156 -3.13 9.79 3.77
C GLN A 156 -4.14 9.99 4.91
N PRO A 157 -4.38 8.95 5.74
CA PRO A 157 -5.23 9.10 6.92
C PRO A 157 -4.66 10.13 7.89
N ALA A 158 -5.54 10.91 8.52
CA ALA A 158 -5.10 11.92 9.49
C ALA A 158 -4.65 11.24 10.79
N PHE A 159 -3.34 11.28 11.08
CA PHE A 159 -2.81 10.87 12.38
C PHE A 159 -2.97 12.00 13.38
N ARG A 160 -3.72 11.75 14.46
CA ARG A 160 -3.77 12.68 15.60
C ARG A 160 -2.65 12.31 16.56
N MET A 161 -1.54 13.04 16.49
CA MET A 161 -0.53 13.05 17.55
C MET A 161 -1.17 13.68 18.80
N ALA A 162 -1.42 12.88 19.83
CA ALA A 162 -1.81 13.43 21.12
C ALA A 162 -0.57 14.10 21.75
N ALA A 163 -0.65 15.40 22.05
CA ALA A 163 0.39 16.06 22.79
C ALA A 163 0.55 15.38 24.18
N PRO A 164 1.77 15.09 24.65
CA PRO A 164 1.97 14.54 25.98
C PRO A 164 1.36 15.50 27.00
N ARG A 165 0.35 15.04 27.73
CA ARG A 165 -0.16 15.78 28.88
C ARG A 165 0.87 15.63 30.00
N GLY A 166 1.67 16.67 30.21
CA GLY A 166 2.55 16.89 31.37
C GLY A 166 3.48 15.74 31.73
N GLY A 167 4.73 15.77 31.26
CA GLY A 167 5.84 14.91 31.73
C GLY A 167 5.66 13.38 31.61
N GLY A 168 4.50 12.92 31.16
CA GLY A 168 4.14 11.50 31.05
C GLY A 168 4.67 10.83 29.79
N THR A 169 4.61 9.51 29.82
CA THR A 169 4.97 8.61 28.70
C THR A 169 4.34 9.07 27.39
N PRO A 170 5.08 9.06 26.26
CA PRO A 170 4.50 9.40 24.97
C PRO A 170 3.29 8.54 24.66
N VAL A 171 2.15 9.18 24.43
CA VAL A 171 0.93 8.51 24.00
C VAL A 171 1.09 8.22 22.51
N LEU A 172 1.00 6.93 22.13
CA LEU A 172 1.00 6.55 20.72
C LEU A 172 -0.15 7.27 19.99
N PRO A 173 0.07 7.72 18.75
CA PRO A 173 -1.02 8.17 17.89
C PRO A 173 -2.05 7.06 17.73
N GLU A 174 -3.32 7.42 17.82
CA GLU A 174 -4.37 6.49 17.43
C GLU A 174 -4.31 6.26 15.92
N PHE A 175 -4.12 5.01 15.52
CA PHE A 175 -4.14 4.64 14.10
C PHE A 175 -5.61 4.60 13.63
N PRO A 176 -5.95 5.33 12.57
CA PRO A 176 -7.29 5.27 12.01
C PRO A 176 -7.54 3.89 11.40
N ASP A 177 -8.79 3.43 11.50
CA ASP A 177 -9.30 2.19 10.91
C ASP A 177 -9.90 2.41 9.52
N SER A 178 -9.84 3.64 9.00
CA SER A 178 -10.36 4.03 7.70
C SER A 178 -9.42 4.98 6.96
N ALA A 179 -9.46 4.93 5.63
CA ALA A 179 -8.76 5.86 4.75
C ALA A 179 -9.74 6.54 3.78
N PRO A 180 -9.55 7.84 3.47
CA PRO A 180 -10.35 8.54 2.47
C PRO A 180 -9.85 8.24 1.05
N VAL A 181 -10.78 8.00 0.14
CA VAL A 181 -10.56 8.20 -1.30
C VAL A 181 -11.05 9.60 -1.64
N VAL A 182 -10.21 10.38 -2.30
CA VAL A 182 -10.44 11.79 -2.60
C VAL A 182 -10.44 12.04 -4.10
N ARG A 183 -11.10 13.11 -4.52
CA ARG A 183 -11.01 13.70 -5.85
C ARG A 183 -10.35 15.07 -5.73
N PHE A 184 -9.21 15.23 -6.38
CA PHE A 184 -8.47 16.48 -6.38
C PHE A 184 -8.55 17.15 -7.74
N ASP A 185 -9.07 18.37 -7.78
CA ASP A 185 -9.12 19.18 -8.98
C ASP A 185 -7.78 19.90 -9.16
N LEU A 186 -7.03 19.58 -10.22
CA LEU A 186 -5.70 20.15 -10.44
C LEU A 186 -5.73 21.65 -10.78
N ALA A 187 -6.84 22.18 -11.30
CA ALA A 187 -6.96 23.57 -11.71
C ALA A 187 -7.33 24.48 -10.54
N THR A 188 -8.35 24.10 -9.78
CA THR A 188 -8.83 24.86 -8.61
C THR A 188 -8.08 24.51 -7.32
N ARG A 189 -7.30 23.42 -7.34
CA ARG A 189 -6.65 22.80 -6.17
C ARG A 189 -7.64 22.45 -5.06
N SER A 190 -8.91 22.21 -5.41
CA SER A 190 -9.94 21.77 -4.49
C SER A 190 -9.85 20.26 -4.24
N LEU A 191 -10.16 19.85 -3.02
CA LEU A 191 -10.13 18.46 -2.58
C LEU A 191 -11.52 18.08 -2.08
N ASP A 192 -12.14 17.10 -2.74
CA ASP A 192 -13.41 16.50 -2.34
C ASP A 192 -13.19 15.08 -1.83
N THR A 193 -13.93 14.65 -0.82
CA THR A 193 -13.84 13.29 -0.29
C THR A 193 -14.95 12.43 -0.88
N ALA A 194 -14.57 11.48 -1.75
CA ALA A 194 -15.52 10.58 -2.41
C ALA A 194 -16.08 9.53 -1.46
N GLY A 195 -15.29 9.10 -0.47
CA GLY A 195 -15.74 8.12 0.53
C GLY A 195 -14.61 7.60 1.37
N PHE A 196 -14.98 6.72 2.30
CA PHE A 196 -14.05 6.04 3.20
C PHE A 196 -14.16 4.53 3.02
N PHE A 197 -13.04 3.86 3.24
CA PHE A 197 -12.95 2.42 3.23
C PHE A 197 -12.13 1.94 4.42
N ARG A 198 -12.48 0.77 4.95
CA ARG A 198 -11.80 0.17 6.10
C ARG A 198 -10.38 -0.23 5.72
N ILE A 199 -9.41 0.16 6.54
CA ILE A 199 -8.01 -0.26 6.42
C ILE A 199 -7.59 -1.07 7.64
N ASN A 200 -6.49 -1.81 7.52
CA ASN A 200 -5.95 -2.54 8.66
C ASN A 200 -5.47 -1.55 9.73
N ARG A 201 -5.95 -1.72 10.96
CA ARG A 201 -5.52 -0.95 12.12
C ARG A 201 -4.45 -1.77 12.87
N PRO A 202 -3.16 -1.43 12.76
CA PRO A 202 -2.13 -2.12 13.52
C PRO A 202 -2.37 -1.96 15.02
N ASN A 203 -2.15 -3.04 15.77
CA ASN A 203 -2.15 -3.00 17.22
C ASN A 203 -0.72 -2.84 17.70
N MET A 204 -0.37 -1.63 18.15
CA MET A 204 0.98 -1.31 18.63
C MET A 204 1.01 -1.31 20.16
N THR A 205 1.99 -1.98 20.73
CA THR A 205 2.32 -1.98 22.16
C THR A 205 3.65 -1.26 22.35
N VAL A 206 3.70 -0.29 23.26
CA VAL A 206 4.95 0.38 23.64
C VAL A 206 5.37 -0.07 25.02
N THR A 207 6.60 -0.53 25.12
CA THR A 207 7.24 -0.88 26.38
C THR A 207 8.41 0.07 26.61
N GLN A 208 8.41 0.80 27.71
CA GLN A 208 9.57 1.59 28.11
C GLN A 208 10.68 0.65 28.60
N LEU A 209 11.86 0.78 28.02
CA LEU A 209 13.03 0.00 28.40
C LEU A 209 13.70 0.61 29.63
N PRO A 210 14.37 -0.20 30.47
CA PRO A 210 15.04 0.29 31.69
C PRO A 210 16.10 1.38 31.45
N ASN A 211 16.65 1.47 30.24
CA ASN A 211 17.63 2.49 29.83
C ASN A 211 16.98 3.83 29.40
N GLY A 212 15.67 4.00 29.60
CA GLY A 212 14.92 5.17 29.14
C GLY A 212 14.56 5.14 27.65
N GLY A 213 14.96 4.09 26.92
CA GLY A 213 14.51 3.85 25.54
C GLY A 213 13.06 3.39 25.48
N MET A 214 12.48 3.36 24.28
CA MET A 214 11.16 2.81 24.02
C MET A 214 11.28 1.64 23.05
N SER A 215 10.61 0.54 23.35
CA SER A 215 10.39 -0.57 22.43
C SER A 215 8.96 -0.49 21.92
N VAL A 216 8.78 -0.49 20.60
CA VAL A 216 7.46 -0.50 19.97
C VAL A 216 7.29 -1.86 19.29
N THR A 217 6.29 -2.62 19.71
CA THR A 217 5.95 -3.91 19.10
C THR A 217 4.61 -3.78 18.37
N SER A 218 4.57 -4.15 17.10
CA SER A 218 3.33 -4.20 16.31
C SER A 218 2.83 -5.64 16.25
N LYS A 219 1.57 -5.88 16.64
CA LYS A 219 0.87 -7.13 16.37
C LYS A 219 0.26 -7.07 14.98
N ILE A 220 0.64 -8.03 14.16
CA ILE A 220 0.17 -8.15 12.78
C ILE A 220 -0.99 -9.12 12.76
N ASN A 221 -2.12 -8.71 12.18
CA ASN A 221 -3.21 -9.61 11.84
C ASN A 221 -2.92 -10.20 10.45
N PRO A 222 -2.65 -11.52 10.34
CA PRO A 222 -2.34 -12.14 9.04
C PRO A 222 -3.57 -12.27 8.12
N ILE A 223 -4.78 -12.11 8.66
CA ILE A 223 -6.04 -12.19 7.92
C ILE A 223 -6.92 -10.97 8.20
N PRO A 224 -6.46 -9.75 7.84
CA PRO A 224 -7.22 -8.55 8.14
C PRO A 224 -8.44 -8.45 7.22
N THR A 225 -9.63 -8.26 7.80
CA THR A 225 -10.82 -7.88 7.03
C THR A 225 -10.76 -6.39 6.72
N VAL A 226 -10.31 -6.05 5.52
CA VAL A 226 -10.19 -4.68 5.01
C VAL A 226 -11.05 -4.50 3.77
N ASP A 227 -11.39 -3.25 3.47
CA ASP A 227 -12.00 -2.89 2.21
C ASP A 227 -10.91 -2.60 1.17
N ASP A 228 -11.32 -2.56 -0.09
CA ASP A 228 -10.49 -2.07 -1.20
C ASP A 228 -11.29 -1.09 -2.07
N TRP A 229 -10.62 -0.44 -3.03
CA TRP A 229 -11.26 0.50 -3.94
C TRP A 229 -10.66 0.45 -5.35
N ALA A 230 -11.47 0.82 -6.33
CA ALA A 230 -11.05 0.94 -7.72
C ALA A 230 -11.72 2.15 -8.39
N LEU A 231 -11.03 2.73 -9.37
CA LEU A 231 -11.56 3.74 -10.27
C LEU A 231 -11.88 3.10 -11.63
N LEU A 232 -13.10 3.30 -12.12
CA LEU A 232 -13.51 2.86 -13.46
C LEU A 232 -13.28 3.94 -14.51
N ALA A 233 -13.25 3.54 -15.77
CA ALA A 233 -12.99 4.42 -16.91
C ALA A 233 -14.00 5.57 -17.06
N ASP A 234 -15.23 5.39 -16.59
CA ASP A 234 -16.29 6.41 -16.56
C ASP A 234 -16.13 7.40 -15.38
N GLY A 235 -15.15 7.18 -14.49
CA GLY A 235 -14.92 7.97 -13.28
C GLY A 235 -15.74 7.52 -12.07
N THR A 236 -16.49 6.42 -12.17
CA THR A 236 -17.13 5.79 -11.02
C THR A 236 -16.07 5.21 -10.09
N ILE A 237 -16.28 5.35 -8.79
CA ILE A 237 -15.42 4.74 -7.77
C ILE A 237 -16.17 3.56 -7.17
N ALA A 238 -15.56 2.38 -7.21
CA ALA A 238 -16.04 1.19 -6.54
C ALA A 238 -15.31 1.03 -5.20
N PHE A 239 -16.07 0.81 -4.13
CA PHE A 239 -15.56 0.40 -2.82
C PHE A 239 -15.96 -1.04 -2.59
N VAL A 240 -14.99 -1.94 -2.54
CA VAL A 240 -15.19 -3.36 -2.27
C VAL A 240 -15.17 -3.56 -0.75
N ARG A 241 -16.28 -4.01 -0.18
CA ARG A 241 -16.40 -4.18 1.27
C ARG A 241 -15.93 -5.56 1.69
N GLY A 242 -14.87 -5.62 2.50
CA GLY A 242 -14.28 -6.90 2.88
C GLY A 242 -15.17 -7.75 3.78
N SER A 243 -16.13 -7.15 4.49
CA SER A 243 -16.99 -7.85 5.45
C SER A 243 -18.05 -8.76 4.80
N ASP A 244 -18.53 -8.39 3.62
CA ASP A 244 -19.65 -9.05 2.96
C ASP A 244 -19.54 -9.02 1.42
N TYR A 245 -18.35 -8.71 0.91
CA TYR A 245 -17.97 -8.64 -0.50
C TYR A 245 -18.90 -7.80 -1.39
N ARG A 246 -19.77 -6.97 -0.82
CA ARG A 246 -20.59 -6.05 -1.60
C ARG A 246 -19.72 -4.94 -2.19
N ILE A 247 -20.19 -4.36 -3.29
CA ILE A 247 -19.57 -3.20 -3.89
C ILE A 247 -20.47 -1.99 -3.69
N ASP A 248 -19.93 -0.95 -3.05
CA ASP A 248 -20.56 0.36 -3.01
C ASP A 248 -19.97 1.23 -4.14
N TRP A 249 -20.85 1.84 -4.93
CA TRP A 249 -20.50 2.66 -6.08
C TRP A 249 -20.68 4.14 -5.73
N VAL A 250 -19.73 4.97 -6.14
CA VAL A 250 -19.83 6.42 -6.10
C VAL A 250 -19.58 6.97 -7.50
N ARG A 251 -20.66 7.36 -8.16
CA ARG A 251 -20.63 7.91 -9.51
C ARG A 251 -19.95 9.29 -9.54
N PRO A 252 -19.53 9.79 -10.71
CA PRO A 252 -18.88 11.09 -10.84
C PRO A 252 -19.74 12.26 -10.33
N ASP A 253 -21.06 12.18 -10.46
CA ASP A 253 -22.04 13.17 -9.98
C ASP A 253 -22.26 13.16 -8.45
N GLY A 254 -21.65 12.19 -7.74
CA GLY A 254 -21.80 12.01 -6.30
C GLY A 254 -22.91 11.04 -5.93
N THR A 255 -23.70 10.54 -6.89
CA THR A 255 -24.73 9.53 -6.64
C THR A 255 -24.08 8.26 -6.08
N ARG A 256 -24.66 7.74 -5.00
CA ARG A 256 -24.17 6.54 -4.31
C ARG A 256 -25.16 5.40 -4.48
N GLU A 257 -24.64 4.20 -4.67
CA GLU A 257 -25.43 2.98 -4.80
C GLU A 257 -24.70 1.82 -4.14
N SER A 258 -25.39 1.04 -3.33
CA SER A 258 -24.83 -0.19 -2.77
C SER A 258 -25.37 -1.38 -3.54
N GLY A 259 -24.46 -2.22 -4.05
CA GLY A 259 -24.81 -3.51 -4.62
C GLY A 259 -25.29 -4.50 -3.55
N PRO A 260 -25.91 -5.61 -3.97
CA PRO A 260 -26.21 -6.71 -3.06
C PRO A 260 -24.93 -7.31 -2.48
N LYS A 261 -25.04 -7.99 -1.33
CA LYS A 261 -23.96 -8.80 -0.79
C LYS A 261 -23.66 -9.94 -1.75
N ILE A 262 -22.39 -10.18 -2.03
CA ILE A 262 -21.97 -11.32 -2.85
C ILE A 262 -21.94 -12.53 -1.94
N PRO A 263 -22.74 -13.58 -2.19
CA PRO A 263 -22.66 -14.81 -1.41
C PRO A 263 -21.28 -15.45 -1.59
N TYR A 264 -20.68 -15.90 -0.50
CA TYR A 264 -19.44 -16.66 -0.51
C TYR A 264 -19.54 -17.81 0.47
N GLU A 265 -18.86 -18.90 0.15
CA GLU A 265 -18.75 -20.03 1.05
C GLU A 265 -17.75 -19.70 2.15
N TRP A 266 -18.20 -19.78 3.40
CA TRP A 266 -17.31 -19.62 4.55
C TRP A 266 -16.42 -20.84 4.68
N GLN A 267 -15.12 -20.64 4.49
CA GLN A 267 -14.13 -21.68 4.74
C GLN A 267 -13.63 -21.58 6.18
N ARG A 268 -13.77 -22.67 6.92
CA ARG A 268 -13.22 -22.75 8.27
C ARG A 268 -11.70 -22.87 8.16
N LEU A 269 -10.99 -21.96 8.81
CA LEU A 269 -9.55 -22.09 8.99
C LEU A 269 -9.29 -23.08 10.14
N ASP A 270 -8.86 -24.29 9.78
CA ASP A 270 -8.46 -25.32 10.73
C ASP A 270 -7.10 -25.02 11.36
N ASP A 271 -6.66 -25.87 12.29
CA ASP A 271 -5.45 -25.60 13.08
C ASP A 271 -4.18 -25.72 12.23
N ASP A 272 -4.15 -26.64 11.27
CA ASP A 272 -3.06 -26.75 10.30
C ASP A 272 -2.98 -25.51 9.39
N GLY A 273 -4.13 -25.02 8.90
CA GLY A 273 -4.20 -23.78 8.12
C GLY A 273 -3.77 -22.55 8.93
N LYS A 274 -4.11 -22.48 10.22
CA LYS A 274 -3.61 -21.42 11.11
C LYS A 274 -2.09 -21.49 11.26
N ALA A 275 -1.54 -22.68 11.51
CA ALA A 275 -0.09 -22.87 11.65
C ALA A 275 0.64 -22.45 10.36
N ALA A 276 0.16 -22.90 9.20
CA ALA A 276 0.73 -22.55 7.91
C ALA A 276 0.71 -21.03 7.64
N LEU A 277 -0.37 -20.34 8.00
CA LEU A 277 -0.46 -18.88 7.88
C LEU A 277 0.52 -18.16 8.81
N LEU A 278 0.66 -18.62 10.06
CA LEU A 278 1.59 -18.04 11.03
C LEU A 278 3.04 -18.24 10.59
N ASP A 279 3.41 -19.43 10.14
CA ASP A 279 4.76 -19.73 9.65
C ASP A 279 5.11 -18.88 8.43
N SER A 280 4.17 -18.74 7.49
CA SER A 280 4.31 -17.88 6.32
C SER A 280 4.49 -16.41 6.72
N ALA A 281 3.68 -15.92 7.66
CA ALA A 281 3.79 -14.56 8.17
C ALA A 281 5.11 -14.30 8.89
N MET A 282 5.58 -15.22 9.75
CA MET A 282 6.87 -15.11 10.45
C MET A 282 8.03 -15.09 9.46
N LYS A 283 8.02 -15.98 8.46
CA LYS A 283 9.05 -16.01 7.42
C LYS A 283 9.09 -14.71 6.61
N ALA A 284 7.93 -14.16 6.26
CA ALA A 284 7.85 -12.88 5.56
C ALA A 284 8.39 -11.73 6.43
N MET A 285 8.10 -11.72 7.73
CA MET A 285 8.65 -10.72 8.66
C MET A 285 10.17 -10.81 8.80
N GLU A 286 10.72 -12.03 8.92
CA GLU A 286 12.17 -12.21 9.03
C GLU A 286 12.88 -11.75 7.76
N GLN A 287 12.35 -12.10 6.58
CA GLN A 287 12.87 -11.61 5.31
C GLN A 287 12.84 -10.08 5.21
N GLN A 288 11.75 -9.44 5.65
CA GLN A 288 11.68 -7.98 5.70
C GLN A 288 12.70 -7.38 6.68
N ARG A 289 12.88 -8.01 7.85
CA ARG A 289 13.86 -7.58 8.86
C ARG A 289 15.28 -7.66 8.31
N GLU A 290 15.63 -8.77 7.66
CA GLU A 290 16.92 -8.95 6.99
C GLU A 290 17.13 -7.89 5.89
N MET A 291 16.11 -7.60 5.08
CA MET A 291 16.19 -6.56 4.05
C MET A 291 16.38 -5.16 4.65
N ALA A 292 15.68 -4.84 5.75
CA ALA A 292 15.83 -3.57 6.45
C ALA A 292 17.24 -3.40 7.04
N MET A 293 17.80 -4.48 7.61
CA MET A 293 19.16 -4.49 8.14
C MET A 293 20.23 -4.36 7.05
N ARG A 294 20.00 -4.91 5.85
CA ARG A 294 20.89 -4.77 4.70
C ARG A 294 20.80 -3.40 4.00
N GLY A 295 19.65 -2.73 4.07
CA GLY A 295 19.42 -1.40 3.48
C GLY A 295 19.88 -0.23 4.35
N GLY A 296 20.16 -0.46 5.63
CA GLY A 296 20.66 0.55 6.57
C GLY A 296 22.18 0.72 6.49
N GLY A 297 22.65 1.58 5.59
CA GLY A 297 24.06 2.05 5.63
C GLY A 297 24.35 2.87 6.90
N PRO A 298 25.61 2.93 7.36
CA PRO A 298 25.96 3.71 8.55
C PRO A 298 25.74 5.19 8.26
N GLY A 299 24.70 5.78 8.86
CA GLY A 299 24.37 7.20 8.75
C GLY A 299 23.03 7.54 8.06
N GLY A 300 22.26 6.54 7.61
CA GLY A 300 20.90 6.78 7.08
C GLY A 300 19.90 7.07 8.20
N ALA A 301 19.16 8.18 8.11
CA ALA A 301 17.99 8.45 8.97
C ALA A 301 17.03 7.24 8.97
N PRO A 302 16.32 6.95 10.08
CA PRO A 302 15.45 5.79 10.15
C PRO A 302 14.42 5.85 9.03
N THR A 303 14.58 4.97 8.03
CA THR A 303 13.62 4.81 6.95
C THR A 303 12.35 4.27 7.58
N MET A 304 11.32 5.11 7.71
CA MET A 304 9.97 4.60 7.93
C MET A 304 9.63 3.69 6.77
N VAL A 305 9.67 2.38 7.00
CA VAL A 305 9.11 1.40 6.08
C VAL A 305 7.61 1.68 6.02
N MET A 306 7.17 2.28 4.90
CA MET A 306 5.78 2.63 4.69
C MET A 306 4.96 1.33 4.70
N MET A 307 3.97 1.29 5.58
CA MET A 307 3.12 0.13 5.83
C MET A 307 2.31 -0.22 4.56
N GLY A 308 2.65 -1.32 3.90
CA GLY A 308 1.86 -1.88 2.79
C GLY A 308 0.48 -2.36 3.26
N PRO A 309 -0.48 -2.62 2.34
CA PRO A 309 -1.86 -2.94 2.70
C PRO A 309 -1.96 -4.34 3.30
N GLY A 310 -0.90 -5.16 3.20
CA GLY A 310 -0.78 -6.49 3.79
C GLY A 310 -0.27 -6.51 5.24
N GLY A 311 -0.18 -5.37 5.93
CA GLY A 311 0.03 -5.32 7.38
C GLY A 311 1.36 -5.86 7.93
N ALA A 312 2.23 -6.44 7.11
CA ALA A 312 3.57 -6.83 7.54
C ALA A 312 4.54 -5.64 7.43
N ALA A 313 4.65 -4.91 8.54
CA ALA A 313 5.79 -4.05 8.83
C ALA A 313 5.99 -4.03 10.35
N GLY A 314 6.89 -4.90 10.85
CA GLY A 314 7.44 -4.76 12.18
C GLY A 314 8.42 -3.58 12.18
N VAL A 315 8.05 -2.49 12.82
CA VAL A 315 8.96 -1.36 13.03
C VAL A 315 9.54 -1.48 14.43
N GLU A 316 10.79 -1.96 14.53
CA GLU A 316 11.60 -1.77 15.73
C GLU A 316 12.20 -0.35 15.66
N MET A 317 11.43 0.66 16.05
CA MET A 317 11.94 2.02 16.19
C MET A 317 12.71 2.12 17.52
N MET A 318 14.03 1.97 17.47
CA MET A 318 14.88 2.33 18.59
C MET A 318 15.09 3.85 18.55
N VAL A 319 14.17 4.60 19.17
CA VAL A 319 14.36 6.05 19.38
C VAL A 319 15.41 6.22 20.47
N ARG A 320 16.69 6.30 20.06
CA ARG A 320 17.77 6.68 20.97
C ARG A 320 17.64 8.18 21.25
N GLY A 321 16.91 8.52 22.32
CA GLY A 321 16.84 9.88 22.85
C GLY A 321 18.22 10.33 23.33
N GLY A 322 19.01 10.94 22.45
CA GLY A 322 20.26 11.60 22.80
C GLY A 322 20.02 13.10 22.95
N VAL A 323 19.89 13.56 24.20
CA VAL A 323 19.99 14.98 24.52
C VAL A 323 21.40 15.42 24.15
N ALA A 324 21.51 16.49 23.36
CA ALA A 324 22.77 17.04 22.88
C ALA A 324 23.72 17.36 24.04
N GLY A 325 24.96 16.86 23.96
CA GLY A 325 25.99 17.17 24.95
C GLY A 325 27.31 16.44 24.73
N GLY A 326 28.11 16.92 23.77
CA GLY A 326 29.57 16.94 23.90
C GLY A 326 30.40 15.69 23.50
N ARG A 327 31.21 15.90 22.44
CA ARG A 327 32.55 15.34 22.15
C ARG A 327 32.70 13.82 22.04
N ASP A 328 32.84 13.36 20.79
CA ASP A 328 33.64 12.18 20.45
C ASP A 328 35.05 12.33 21.06
N PRO A 329 35.66 11.24 21.59
CA PRO A 329 36.58 10.53 20.71
C PRO A 329 36.82 9.02 21.02
N TRP A 330 37.28 8.30 19.99
CA TRP A 330 37.99 7.00 20.00
C TRP A 330 37.22 5.68 20.19
N PHE A 331 37.57 4.75 19.30
CA PHE A 331 37.19 3.34 19.18
C PHE A 331 37.29 2.51 20.49
N GLY A 332 36.29 1.66 20.75
CA GLY A 332 36.37 0.37 21.48
C GLY A 332 35.35 0.16 22.63
N PRO A 333 34.93 -1.09 22.99
CA PRO A 333 35.37 -2.41 22.49
C PRO A 333 34.31 -3.19 21.69
N ARG A 334 34.78 -4.20 20.94
CA ARG A 334 33.99 -5.25 20.29
C ARG A 334 33.02 -5.90 21.28
N TRP A 335 31.76 -6.05 20.91
CA TRP A 335 30.82 -6.92 21.61
C TRP A 335 30.97 -8.35 21.07
N GLU A 336 31.56 -9.24 21.88
CA GLU A 336 31.40 -10.69 21.71
C GLU A 336 29.94 -11.07 21.97
N ILE A 337 29.36 -11.86 21.07
CA ILE A 337 28.05 -12.48 21.27
C ILE A 337 28.22 -13.55 22.34
N ARG A 338 27.79 -13.29 23.58
CA ARG A 338 27.55 -14.35 24.55
C ARG A 338 26.17 -14.93 24.29
N SER A 339 26.12 -16.21 23.93
CA SER A 339 24.86 -16.95 23.90
C SER A 339 24.25 -16.93 25.31
N LEU A 340 22.95 -16.69 25.38
CA LEU A 340 22.20 -16.84 26.62
C LEU A 340 22.07 -18.35 26.87
N PRO A 341 22.50 -18.89 28.02
CA PRO A 341 22.43 -20.34 28.32
C PRO A 341 21.01 -20.93 28.21
N GLU A 342 19.99 -20.07 28.35
CA GLU A 342 18.58 -20.42 28.19
C GLU A 342 18.21 -20.63 26.71
N MET A 343 18.87 -19.93 25.79
CA MET A 343 18.65 -20.05 24.35
C MET A 343 19.31 -21.30 23.78
N ASP A 344 20.47 -21.69 24.32
CA ASP A 344 21.12 -22.95 23.94
C ASP A 344 20.26 -24.16 24.37
N ARG A 345 19.67 -24.11 25.58
CA ARG A 345 18.71 -25.15 26.02
C ARG A 345 17.44 -25.20 25.18
N ALA A 346 16.87 -24.06 24.82
CA ALA A 346 15.67 -24.00 23.98
C ALA A 346 15.93 -24.57 22.57
N MET A 347 17.12 -24.31 22.03
CA MET A 347 17.54 -24.83 20.71
C MET A 347 17.84 -26.34 20.76
N GLU A 348 18.38 -26.85 21.87
CA GLU A 348 18.62 -28.27 22.07
C GLU A 348 17.31 -29.06 22.20
N GLU A 349 16.34 -28.50 22.94
CA GLU A 349 15.01 -29.10 23.10
C GLU A 349 14.21 -29.08 21.79
N MET A 350 14.35 -28.02 21.00
CA MET A 350 13.77 -27.93 19.66
C MET A 350 14.40 -28.95 18.70
N ARG A 351 15.73 -29.12 18.73
CA ARG A 351 16.42 -30.14 17.92
C ARG A 351 16.01 -31.56 18.30
N ARG A 352 15.82 -31.84 19.59
CA ARG A 352 15.37 -33.15 20.08
C ARG A 352 13.96 -33.48 19.60
N ARG A 353 13.06 -32.50 19.59
CA ARG A 353 11.67 -32.66 19.10
C ARG A 353 11.56 -32.80 17.59
N MET A 354 12.57 -32.39 16.83
CA MET A 354 12.62 -32.61 15.38
C MET A 354 13.29 -33.92 14.97
N ALA A 355 13.82 -34.69 15.94
CA ALA A 355 14.47 -35.97 15.71
C ALA A 355 13.62 -37.19 16.14
N GLU A 356 12.43 -36.96 16.69
CA GLU A 356 11.38 -37.97 16.98
C GLU A 356 10.29 -37.90 15.93
#